data_AF-A0A0D1DXF5-F1
#
_entry.id   AF-A0A0D1DXF5-F1
#
_cell.length_a   1.000
_cell.length_b   1.000
_cell.length_c   1.000
_cell.angle_alpha   90.00
_cell.angle_beta   90.00
_cell.angle_gamma   90.00
#
_symmetry.space_group_name_H-M   'P 1'
#
loop_
_entity.id
_entity.type
_entity.pdbx_description
1 polymer ?
#
loop_
_entity_poly.entity_id
_entity_poly.type
_entity_poly.pdbx_seq_one_letter_code
_entity_poly.pdbx_strand_id
1 'polypeptide(L)'
;MTPSNICTAILLIAITCTGHVKAYLLPKEEIVWRQGMPIERAIQQLKERVSEALQQNTALQNPPVDVFPQFFRDMALIGRTTGRSAAYPLTGLEWNAWYAGEIARMRAHRQAYYRTVDEIHNEAAAMNPDRRQGRSSAISSLVAG
;
A
#
# COMPACT_ATOMS: atom_id res chain seq x y z
N MET A 1 10.79 43.24 -21.39
CA MET A 1 10.76 42.14 -22.37
C MET A 1 12.03 41.33 -22.14
N THR A 2 12.05 40.09 -21.64
CA THR A 2 11.06 39.06 -21.31
C THR A 2 11.64 38.29 -20.11
N PRO A 3 10.92 38.08 -18.99
CA PRO A 3 11.41 37.16 -17.97
C PRO A 3 11.19 35.72 -18.46
N SER A 4 12.35 35.10 -18.67
CA SER A 4 12.62 33.70 -18.93
C SER A 4 11.66 32.74 -18.22
N ASN A 5 11.15 31.79 -19.02
CA ASN A 5 10.22 30.72 -18.65
C ASN A 5 10.86 29.73 -17.65
N ILE A 6 10.96 30.12 -16.39
CA ILE A 6 11.43 29.26 -15.30
C ILE A 6 10.27 29.06 -14.33
N CYS A 7 9.29 28.21 -14.68
CA CYS A 7 8.30 27.72 -13.71
C CYS A 7 7.52 26.46 -14.13
N THR A 8 7.99 25.72 -15.14
CA THR A 8 7.29 24.51 -15.64
C THR A 8 8.24 23.31 -15.68
N ALA A 9 8.94 23.02 -14.58
CA ALA A 9 9.83 21.84 -14.56
C ALA A 9 10.14 21.29 -13.16
N ILE A 10 9.19 21.22 -12.23
CA ILE A 10 9.36 20.36 -11.05
C ILE A 10 8.02 19.71 -10.71
N LEU A 11 7.81 18.50 -11.21
CA LEU A 11 7.39 17.31 -10.44
C LEU A 11 6.96 16.15 -11.37
N LEU A 12 7.84 15.75 -12.29
CA LEU A 12 7.75 14.43 -12.93
C LEU A 12 8.59 13.46 -12.08
N ILE A 13 8.02 12.97 -10.97
CA ILE A 13 8.57 11.77 -10.33
C ILE A 13 8.10 10.58 -11.18
N ALA A 14 8.94 10.25 -12.15
CA ALA A 14 8.87 9.00 -12.89
C ALA A 14 9.16 7.86 -11.91
N ILE A 15 8.10 7.21 -11.41
CA ILE A 15 8.24 5.92 -10.74
C ILE A 15 8.25 4.85 -11.84
N THR A 16 9.45 4.55 -12.34
CA THR A 16 9.73 3.36 -13.13
C THR A 16 9.64 2.13 -12.22
N CYS A 17 8.44 1.56 -12.09
CA CYS A 17 8.26 0.21 -11.57
C CYS A 17 7.85 -0.72 -12.73
N THR A 18 8.80 -1.06 -13.60
CA THR A 18 8.67 -2.18 -14.54
C THR A 18 8.91 -3.50 -13.79
N GLY A 19 8.02 -3.81 -12.87
CA GLY A 19 7.79 -5.18 -12.40
C GLY A 19 6.50 -5.65 -13.05
N HIS A 20 6.58 -6.60 -13.98
CA HIS A 20 5.43 -7.21 -14.63
C HIS A 20 4.54 -7.95 -13.61
N VAL A 21 3.67 -7.22 -12.91
CA VAL A 21 2.54 -7.83 -12.22
C VAL A 21 1.45 -8.00 -13.28
N LYS A 22 1.21 -9.24 -13.71
CA LYS A 22 0.23 -9.63 -14.77
C LYS A 22 -1.24 -9.44 -14.31
N ALA A 23 -1.59 -8.24 -13.86
CA ALA A 23 -2.78 -8.00 -13.07
C ALA A 23 -3.16 -6.51 -13.05
N TYR A 24 -3.43 -5.92 -14.21
CA TYR A 24 -3.98 -4.56 -14.24
C TYR A 24 -5.48 -4.68 -13.98
N LEU A 25 -5.87 -4.37 -12.74
CA LEU A 25 -7.14 -4.72 -12.09
C LEU A 25 -8.38 -4.13 -12.78
N LEU A 26 -8.22 -3.15 -13.66
CA LEU A 26 -9.27 -2.63 -14.54
C LEU A 26 -8.72 -2.35 -15.94
N PRO A 27 -9.54 -2.43 -17.00
CA PRO A 27 -9.23 -1.85 -18.31
C PRO A 27 -8.76 -0.41 -18.17
N LYS A 28 -7.70 -0.03 -18.89
CA LYS A 28 -7.02 1.26 -18.69
C LYS A 28 -7.95 2.44 -18.97
N GLU A 29 -8.86 2.29 -19.91
CA GLU A 29 -9.78 3.31 -20.39
C GLU A 29 -11.09 3.35 -19.59
N GLU A 30 -11.30 2.42 -18.65
CA GLU A 30 -12.50 2.38 -17.83
C GLU A 30 -12.56 3.62 -16.92
N ILE A 31 -13.67 4.34 -16.96
CA ILE A 31 -13.86 5.55 -16.15
C ILE A 31 -14.17 5.14 -14.72
N VAL A 32 -13.26 5.49 -13.81
CA VAL A 32 -13.39 5.30 -12.36
C VAL A 32 -14.09 6.49 -11.73
N TRP A 33 -13.79 7.71 -12.19
CA TRP A 33 -14.44 8.93 -11.73
C TRP A 33 -14.39 10.03 -12.79
N ARG A 34 -15.40 10.90 -12.79
CA ARG A 34 -15.44 12.10 -13.63
C ARG A 34 -16.08 13.25 -12.87
N GLN A 35 -15.82 14.47 -13.31
CA GLN A 35 -16.40 15.68 -12.72
C GLN A 35 -17.93 15.57 -12.61
N GLY A 36 -18.47 15.96 -11.45
CA GLY A 36 -19.89 15.87 -11.13
C GLY A 36 -20.34 14.51 -10.59
N MET A 37 -19.46 13.49 -10.56
CA MET A 37 -19.75 12.23 -9.87
C MET A 37 -19.47 12.36 -8.36
N PRO A 38 -20.43 12.00 -7.47
CA PRO A 38 -20.16 11.91 -6.03
C PRO A 38 -19.06 10.89 -5.73
N ILE A 39 -18.17 11.22 -4.79
CA ILE A 39 -17.02 10.38 -4.45
C ILE A 39 -17.48 9.05 -3.85
N GLU A 40 -18.53 9.05 -3.03
CA GLU A 40 -19.11 7.86 -2.41
C GLU A 40 -19.61 6.88 -3.48
N ARG A 41 -20.26 7.41 -4.52
CA ARG A 41 -20.71 6.62 -5.67
C ARG A 41 -19.52 6.04 -6.44
N ALA A 42 -18.47 6.82 -6.64
CA ALA A 42 -17.28 6.37 -7.35
C ALA A 42 -16.52 5.29 -6.57
N ILE A 43 -16.43 5.42 -5.24
CA ILE A 43 -15.88 4.37 -4.36
C ILE A 43 -16.67 3.07 -4.52
N GLN A 44 -18.00 3.15 -4.50
CA GLN A 44 -18.84 1.97 -4.61
C GLN A 44 -18.71 1.30 -5.99
N GLN A 45 -18.73 2.08 -7.06
CA GLN A 45 -18.54 1.57 -8.42
C GLN A 45 -17.16 0.91 -8.58
N LEU A 46 -16.11 1.55 -8.06
CA LEU A 46 -14.76 1.01 -8.13
C LEU A 46 -14.65 -0.33 -7.38
N LYS A 47 -15.29 -0.46 -6.21
CA LYS A 47 -15.34 -1.73 -5.46
C LYS A 47 -16.01 -2.84 -6.27
N GLU A 48 -17.14 -2.55 -6.88
CA GLU A 48 -17.90 -3.51 -7.69
C GLU A 48 -17.06 -3.98 -8.89
N ARG A 49 -16.46 -3.05 -9.64
CA ARG A 49 -15.62 -3.36 -10.80
C ARG A 49 -14.40 -4.18 -10.46
N VAL A 50 -13.71 -3.82 -9.39
CA VAL A 50 -12.57 -4.59 -8.91
C VAL A 50 -13.01 -5.98 -8.46
N SER A 51 -14.14 -6.12 -7.77
CA SER A 51 -14.69 -7.42 -7.41
C SER A 51 -15.02 -8.28 -8.63
N GLU A 52 -15.62 -7.70 -9.67
CA GLU A 52 -15.89 -8.37 -10.95
C GLU A 52 -14.58 -8.86 -11.60
N ALA A 53 -13.54 -8.02 -11.64
CA ALA A 53 -12.25 -8.37 -12.19
C ALA A 53 -11.55 -9.50 -11.39
N LEU A 54 -11.67 -9.50 -10.06
CA LEU A 54 -11.17 -10.57 -9.19
C LEU A 54 -11.90 -11.90 -9.42
N GLN A 55 -13.21 -11.88 -9.68
CA GLN A 55 -13.97 -13.09 -9.99
C GLN A 55 -13.53 -13.71 -11.32
N GLN A 56 -13.17 -12.88 -12.31
CA GLN A 56 -12.67 -13.34 -13.60
C GLN A 56 -11.22 -13.84 -13.53
N ASN A 57 -10.45 -13.39 -12.53
CA ASN A 57 -9.06 -13.78 -12.36
C ASN A 57 -8.72 -13.99 -10.88
N THR A 58 -8.86 -15.23 -10.42
CA THR A 58 -8.60 -15.63 -9.03
C THR A 58 -7.12 -15.61 -8.62
N ALA A 59 -6.19 -15.43 -9.58
CA ALA A 59 -4.77 -15.25 -9.28
C ALA A 59 -4.47 -13.85 -8.73
N LEU A 60 -5.45 -12.94 -8.75
CA LEU A 60 -5.33 -11.57 -8.24
C LEU A 60 -5.53 -11.51 -6.72
N GLN A 61 -4.73 -10.67 -6.08
CA GLN A 61 -4.86 -10.43 -4.64
C GLN A 61 -6.00 -9.46 -4.34
N ASN A 62 -6.93 -9.88 -3.49
CA ASN A 62 -8.05 -9.04 -3.06
C ASN A 62 -7.55 -7.79 -2.30
N PRO A 63 -7.89 -6.57 -2.73
CA PRO A 63 -7.53 -5.36 -2.02
C PRO A 63 -8.19 -5.25 -0.64
N PRO A 64 -7.48 -4.68 0.36
CA PRO A 64 -8.12 -4.23 1.60
C PRO A 64 -9.25 -3.22 1.33
N VAL A 65 -10.32 -3.22 2.14
CA VAL A 65 -11.52 -2.40 1.90
C VAL A 65 -11.25 -0.89 2.00
N ASP A 66 -10.20 -0.49 2.71
CA ASP A 66 -9.77 0.88 2.93
C ASP A 66 -8.96 1.46 1.76
N VAL A 67 -8.44 0.65 0.83
CA VAL A 67 -7.67 1.16 -0.30
C VAL A 67 -8.51 1.97 -1.28
N PHE A 68 -9.81 1.66 -1.39
CA PHE A 68 -10.74 2.37 -2.27
C PHE A 68 -10.93 3.83 -1.83
N PRO A 69 -11.37 4.14 -0.59
CA PRO A 69 -11.44 5.52 -0.15
C PRO A 69 -10.06 6.19 -0.06
N GLN A 70 -8.99 5.44 0.23
CA GLN A 70 -7.63 5.99 0.24
C GLN A 70 -7.20 6.51 -1.15
N PHE A 71 -7.47 5.76 -2.22
CA PHE A 71 -7.20 6.20 -3.58
C PHE A 71 -7.83 7.58 -3.86
N PHE A 72 -9.11 7.76 -3.56
CA PHE A 72 -9.79 9.04 -3.79
C PHE A 72 -9.27 10.17 -2.91
N ARG A 73 -8.86 9.87 -1.66
CA ARG A 73 -8.18 10.85 -0.79
C ARG A 73 -6.86 11.31 -1.42
N ASP A 74 -6.05 10.37 -1.89
CA ASP A 74 -4.75 10.69 -2.52
C ASP A 74 -4.95 11.50 -3.80
N MET A 75 -5.95 11.13 -4.63
CA MET A 75 -6.30 11.89 -5.83
C MET A 75 -6.80 13.31 -5.50
N ALA A 76 -7.53 13.49 -4.40
CA ALA A 76 -7.96 14.82 -3.94
C ALA A 76 -6.78 15.68 -3.50
N LEU A 77 -5.80 15.09 -2.78
CA LEU A 77 -4.59 15.79 -2.33
C LEU A 77 -3.77 16.35 -3.49
N ILE A 78 -3.75 15.67 -4.63
CA ILE A 78 -3.06 16.12 -5.85
C ILE A 78 -3.98 16.88 -6.83
N GLY A 79 -5.19 17.25 -6.42
CA GLY A 79 -6.13 18.03 -7.22
C GLY A 79 -6.72 17.30 -8.43
N ARG A 80 -6.71 15.97 -8.44
CA ARG A 80 -7.31 15.17 -9.54
C ARG A 80 -8.81 14.96 -9.38
N THR A 81 -9.36 15.17 -8.19
CA THR A 81 -10.82 15.17 -7.93
C THR A 81 -11.34 16.54 -7.49
N THR A 82 -10.46 17.53 -7.33
CA THR A 82 -10.78 18.90 -6.91
C THR A 82 -9.98 19.91 -7.76
N GLY A 83 -10.56 21.08 -8.07
CA GLY A 83 -9.84 22.11 -8.83
C GLY A 83 -9.71 21.84 -10.33
N ARG A 84 -8.70 22.44 -10.99
CA ARG A 84 -8.60 22.50 -12.47
C ARG A 84 -8.35 21.14 -13.13
N SER A 85 -7.59 20.27 -12.47
CA SER A 85 -7.22 18.96 -13.02
C SER A 85 -8.35 17.93 -12.90
N ALA A 86 -9.45 18.27 -12.21
CA ALA A 86 -10.69 17.50 -12.12
C ALA A 86 -11.46 17.41 -13.44
N ALA A 87 -11.11 18.25 -14.43
CA ALA A 87 -11.69 18.20 -15.77
C ALA A 87 -11.34 16.90 -16.53
N TYR A 88 -10.27 16.23 -16.13
CA TYR A 88 -9.84 14.97 -16.73
C TYR A 88 -10.32 13.80 -15.87
N PRO A 89 -11.03 12.81 -16.44
CA PRO A 89 -11.52 11.68 -15.67
C PRO A 89 -10.37 10.86 -15.09
N LEU A 90 -10.63 10.25 -13.94
CA LEU A 90 -9.81 9.16 -13.41
C LEU A 90 -10.23 7.87 -14.10
N THR A 91 -9.25 7.10 -14.52
CA THR A 91 -9.47 5.86 -15.25
C THR A 91 -8.84 4.67 -14.55
N GLY A 92 -9.06 3.47 -15.09
CA GLY A 92 -8.38 2.26 -14.65
C GLY A 92 -6.86 2.43 -14.69
N LEU A 93 -6.31 3.25 -15.59
CA LEU A 93 -4.87 3.55 -15.61
C LEU A 93 -4.38 4.17 -14.29
N GLU A 94 -5.04 5.21 -13.79
CA GLU A 94 -4.67 5.85 -12.52
C GLU A 94 -4.83 4.91 -11.34
N TRP A 95 -5.92 4.16 -11.30
CA TRP A 95 -6.15 3.16 -10.27
C TRP A 95 -5.03 2.11 -10.25
N ASN A 96 -4.73 1.52 -11.40
CA ASN A 96 -3.73 0.47 -11.53
C ASN A 96 -2.33 0.96 -11.15
N ALA A 97 -1.96 2.17 -11.57
CA ALA A 97 -0.67 2.77 -11.24
C ALA A 97 -0.55 3.05 -9.73
N TRP A 98 -1.60 3.63 -9.14
CA TRP A 98 -1.64 3.93 -7.71
C TRP A 98 -1.60 2.65 -6.86
N TYR A 99 -2.45 1.66 -7.18
CA TYR A 99 -2.57 0.44 -6.40
C TYR A 99 -1.31 -0.44 -6.44
N ALA A 100 -0.60 -0.48 -7.57
CA ALA A 100 0.69 -1.15 -7.65
C ALA A 100 1.72 -0.55 -6.68
N GLY A 101 1.75 0.78 -6.56
CA GLY A 101 2.56 1.48 -5.57
C GLY A 101 2.14 1.14 -4.14
N GLU A 102 0.84 1.10 -3.88
CA GLU A 102 0.30 0.80 -2.54
C GLU A 102 0.63 -0.63 -2.08
N ILE A 103 0.55 -1.61 -2.97
CA ILE A 103 0.97 -2.99 -2.69
C ILE A 103 2.46 -3.05 -2.31
N ALA A 104 3.31 -2.29 -3.00
CA ALA A 104 4.74 -2.23 -2.68
C ALA A 104 4.97 -1.65 -1.28
N ARG A 105 4.26 -0.56 -0.92
CA ARG A 105 4.33 0.04 0.43
C ARG A 105 3.86 -0.92 1.50
N MET A 106 2.73 -1.59 1.31
CA MET A 106 2.19 -2.56 2.27
C MET A 106 3.16 -3.72 2.50
N ARG A 107 3.80 -4.23 1.44
CA ARG A 107 4.83 -5.29 1.56
C ARG A 107 6.04 -4.81 2.33
N ALA A 108 6.53 -3.60 2.05
CA ALA A 108 7.66 -3.02 2.77
C ALA A 108 7.35 -2.81 4.26
N HIS A 109 6.17 -2.27 4.58
CA HIS A 109 5.74 -2.05 5.96
C HIS A 109 5.62 -3.37 6.74
N ARG A 110 5.03 -4.40 6.12
CA ARG A 110 4.93 -5.74 6.72
C ARG A 110 6.31 -6.34 7.00
N GLN A 111 7.26 -6.21 6.07
CA GLN A 111 8.63 -6.69 6.28
C GLN A 111 9.33 -5.96 7.42
N ALA A 112 9.18 -4.64 7.52
CA ALA A 112 9.74 -3.86 8.61
C ALA A 112 9.15 -4.25 9.98
N TYR A 113 7.84 -4.48 10.04
CA TYR A 113 7.17 -4.96 11.25
C TYR A 113 7.74 -6.30 11.72
N TYR A 114 7.85 -7.31 10.84
CA TYR A 114 8.38 -8.61 11.24
C TYR A 114 9.84 -8.56 11.68
N ARG A 115 10.69 -7.76 11.03
CA ARG A 115 12.06 -7.55 11.50
C ARG A 115 12.10 -7.02 12.93
N THR A 116 11.25 -6.04 13.24
CA THR A 116 11.16 -5.46 14.59
C THR A 116 10.71 -6.49 15.62
N VAL A 117 9.72 -7.33 15.27
CA VAL A 117 9.25 -8.41 16.16
C VAL A 117 10.35 -9.44 16.40
N ASP A 118 11.09 -9.83 15.37
CA ASP A 118 12.20 -10.78 15.48
C ASP A 118 13.34 -10.20 16.34
N GLU A 119 13.67 -8.91 16.17
CA GLU A 119 14.66 -8.21 17.00
C GLU A 119 14.26 -8.21 18.48
N ILE A 120 13.00 -7.86 18.79
CA ILE A 120 12.47 -7.89 20.16
C ILE A 120 12.51 -9.31 20.74
N HIS A 121 12.14 -10.32 19.95
CA HIS A 121 12.16 -11.71 20.41
C HIS A 121 13.59 -12.19 20.69
N ASN A 122 14.54 -11.84 19.82
CA ASN A 122 15.95 -12.18 19.98
C ASN A 122 16.56 -11.45 21.18
N GLU A 123 16.23 -10.18 21.39
CA GLU A 123 16.66 -9.39 22.54
C GLU A 123 16.09 -9.98 23.84
N ALA A 124 14.80 -10.30 23.88
CA ALA A 124 14.17 -10.93 25.04
C ALA A 124 14.75 -12.33 25.34
N ALA A 125 15.10 -13.10 24.31
CA ALA A 125 15.79 -14.38 24.47
C ALA A 125 17.22 -14.20 25.01
N ALA A 126 17.93 -13.17 24.55
CA ALA A 126 19.28 -12.83 25.01
C ALA A 126 19.31 -12.23 26.42
N MET A 127 18.23 -11.63 26.90
CA MET A 127 18.08 -11.11 28.27
C MET A 127 17.71 -12.18 29.31
N ASN A 128 17.38 -13.41 28.89
CA ASN A 128 16.98 -14.50 29.79
C ASN A 128 17.95 -15.71 29.88
N PRO A 129 19.28 -15.55 29.83
CA PRO A 129 20.21 -16.67 30.03
C PRO A 129 20.30 -17.10 31.50
N ASP A 130 20.18 -16.17 32.45
CA ASP A 130 20.39 -16.43 33.89
C ASP A 130 19.30 -17.28 34.54
N ARG A 131 18.04 -17.24 34.07
CA ARG A 131 16.98 -18.10 34.63
C ARG A 131 17.15 -19.57 34.27
N ARG A 132 17.83 -19.90 33.16
CA ARG A 132 18.11 -21.30 32.80
C ARG A 132 19.28 -21.87 33.60
N GLN A 133 20.28 -21.04 33.91
CA GLN A 133 21.46 -21.48 34.67
C GLN A 133 21.18 -21.58 36.18
N GLY A 134 20.41 -20.64 36.76
CA GLY A 134 20.02 -20.68 38.18
C GLY A 134 19.07 -21.83 38.55
N ARG A 135 18.21 -22.27 37.62
CA ARG A 135 17.35 -23.47 37.84
C ARG A 135 18.12 -24.77 37.72
N SER A 136 19.15 -24.83 36.87
CA SER A 136 19.98 -26.03 36.72
C SER A 136 20.88 -26.26 37.94
N SER A 137 21.45 -25.19 38.53
CA SER A 137 22.25 -25.32 39.77
C SER A 137 21.42 -25.67 41.00
N ALA A 138 20.19 -25.14 41.14
CA ALA A 138 19.34 -25.41 42.30
C ALA A 138 18.84 -26.87 42.37
N ILE A 139 18.66 -27.53 41.22
CA ILE A 139 18.23 -28.95 41.17
C ILE A 139 19.41 -29.87 41.46
N SER A 140 20.63 -29.55 41.00
CA SER A 140 21.82 -30.35 41.31
C SER A 140 22.22 -30.32 42.79
N SER A 141 21.95 -29.24 43.51
CA SER A 141 22.21 -29.15 44.97
C SER A 141 21.19 -29.88 45.85
N LEU A 142 20.00 -30.21 45.33
CA LEU A 142 18.95 -30.88 46.11
C LEU A 142 18.98 -32.41 46.03
N VAL A 143 19.78 -32.97 45.11
CA VAL A 143 19.95 -34.42 44.90
C VAL A 143 21.26 -34.94 45.54
N ALA A 144 22.10 -34.04 46.06
CA ALA A 144 23.43 -34.35 46.60
C ALA A 144 23.54 -34.22 48.14
N GLY A 145 22.43 -34.15 48.87
CA GLY A 145 22.38 -34.18 50.34
C GLY A 145 21.39 -35.22 50.83
#